data_AF-A0A358Q5K8-F1
#
_entry.id   AF-A0A358Q5K8-F1
#
_cell.length_a   1.000
_cell.length_b   1.000
_cell.length_c   1.000
_cell.angle_alpha   90.00
_cell.angle_beta   90.00
_cell.angle_gamma   90.00
#
_symmetry.space_group_name_H-M   'P 1'
#
loop_
_entity.id
_entity.type
_entity.pdbx_description
1 polymer ?
#
loop_
_entity_poly.entity_id
_entity_poly.type
_entity_poly.pdbx_seq_one_letter_code
_entity_poly.pdbx_strand_id
1 'polypeptide(L)' 'MSNLSVKELNYVKDFLSWELLMVKKCNQYANQEVDPVFKGVFNNAGQIHQQNYLNLLTYLQQQPNQGGMVQ' A
#
# COMPACT_ATOMS: atom_id res chain seq x y z
N MET A 1 -24.34 1.12 1.97
CA MET A 1 -22.89 0.89 2.09
C MET A 1 -22.56 -0.30 1.20
N SER A 2 -21.82 -0.09 0.13
CA SER A 2 -21.50 -1.12 -0.86
C SER A 2 -20.43 -2.05 -0.30
N ASN A 3 -20.78 -3.33 -0.10
CA ASN A 3 -19.82 -4.37 0.23
C ASN A 3 -18.89 -4.62 -0.96
N LEU A 4 -17.58 -4.76 -0.70
CA LEU A 4 -16.61 -5.16 -1.73
C LEU A 4 -16.85 -6.62 -2.14
N SER A 5 -16.87 -6.89 -3.43
CA SER A 5 -16.82 -8.26 -3.96
C SER A 5 -15.46 -8.91 -3.67
N VAL A 6 -15.40 -10.25 -3.78
CA VAL A 6 -14.15 -11.00 -3.66
C VAL A 6 -13.10 -10.50 -4.66
N LYS A 7 -13.53 -10.14 -5.88
CA LYS A 7 -12.64 -9.62 -6.93
C LYS A 7 -12.03 -8.28 -6.53
N GLU A 8 -12.84 -7.36 -6.01
CA GLU A 8 -12.36 -6.07 -5.52
C GLU A 8 -11.44 -6.22 -4.30
N LEU A 9 -11.77 -7.12 -3.37
CA LEU A 9 -10.90 -7.44 -2.23
C LEU A 9 -9.53 -7.96 -2.68
N ASN A 10 -9.47 -8.80 -3.72
CA ASN A 10 -8.21 -9.27 -4.26
C ASN A 10 -7.38 -8.14 -4.88
N TYR A 11 -8.01 -7.21 -5.60
CA TYR A 11 -7.29 -6.02 -6.10
C TYR A 11 -6.72 -5.17 -4.97
N VAL A 12 -7.48 -4.95 -3.89
CA VAL A 12 -6.95 -4.18 -2.74
C VAL A 12 -5.77 -4.89 -2.08
N LYS A 13 -5.77 -6.23 -2.00
CA LYS A 13 -4.63 -7.01 -1.50
C LYS A 13 -3.40 -6.87 -2.40
N ASP A 14 -3.59 -6.85 -3.72
CA ASP A 14 -2.51 -6.62 -4.68
C ASP A 14 -1.92 -5.21 -4.50
N PHE A 15 -2.77 -4.19 -4.39
CA PHE A 15 -2.33 -2.82 -4.12
C PHE A 15 -1.57 -2.70 -2.81
N LEU A 16 -2.05 -3.29 -1.71
CA LEU A 16 -1.32 -3.31 -0.44
C LEU A 16 0.07 -3.95 -0.58
N SER A 17 0.17 -5.05 -1.33
CA SER A 17 1.45 -5.72 -1.59
C SER A 17 2.40 -4.85 -2.42
N TRP A 18 1.87 -4.16 -3.43
CA TRP A 18 2.65 -3.24 -4.27
C TRP A 18 3.12 -2.01 -3.50
N GLU A 19 2.26 -1.37 -2.71
CA GLU A 19 2.65 -0.22 -1.89
C GLU A 19 3.76 -0.60 -0.90
N LEU A 20 3.65 -1.74 -0.23
CA LEU A 20 4.69 -2.22 0.68
C LEU A 20 6.01 -2.55 -0.05
N LEU A 21 5.93 -3.14 -1.25
CA LEU A 21 7.11 -3.39 -2.08
C LEU A 21 7.80 -2.08 -2.48
N MET A 22 7.01 -1.08 -2.89
CA MET A 22 7.53 0.23 -3.29
C MET A 22 8.20 0.95 -2.13
N VAL A 23 7.63 0.92 -0.91
CA VAL A 23 8.30 1.44 0.30
C VAL A 23 9.69 0.84 0.47
N LYS A 24 9.81 -0.49 0.37
CA LYS A 24 11.09 -1.21 0.51
C LYS A 24 12.09 -0.82 -0.59
N LYS A 25 11.63 -0.70 -1.84
CA LYS A 25 12.47 -0.30 -2.98
C LYS A 25 12.94 1.14 -2.86
N CYS A 26 12.06 2.08 -2.50
CA CYS A 26 12.42 3.46 -2.25
C CYS A 26 13.46 3.57 -1.13
N ASN A 27 13.29 2.85 -0.02
CA ASN A 27 14.28 2.81 1.05
C ASN A 27 15.63 2.22 0.58
N GLN A 28 15.60 1.12 -0.18
CA GLN A 28 16.81 0.52 -0.75
C GLN A 28 17.56 1.51 -1.65
N TYR A 29 16.86 2.20 -2.56
CA TYR A 29 17.48 3.16 -3.47
C TYR A 29 17.98 4.42 -2.77
N ALA A 30 17.25 4.94 -1.78
CA ALA A 30 17.71 6.04 -0.95
C ALA A 30 19.02 5.72 -0.19
N ASN A 31 19.25 4.45 0.16
CA ASN A 31 20.48 4.00 0.80
C ASN A 31 21.64 3.81 -0.19
N GLN A 32 21.36 3.60 -1.47
CA GLN A 32 22.35 3.45 -2.54
C GLN A 32 22.70 4.78 -3.22
N GLU A 33 21.82 5.78 -3.11
CA GLU A 33 21.99 7.08 -3.72
C GLU A 33 22.94 7.99 -2.93
N VAL A 34 23.88 8.58 -3.65
CA VAL A 34 24.90 9.49 -3.11
C VAL A 34 24.45 10.95 -3.26
N ASP A 35 23.74 11.26 -4.34
CA ASP A 35 23.23 12.60 -4.58
C ASP A 35 22.10 12.92 -3.58
N PRO A 36 22.24 13.98 -2.76
CA PRO A 36 21.27 14.29 -1.73
C PRO A 36 19.90 14.68 -2.27
N VAL A 37 19.82 15.24 -3.48
CA VAL A 37 18.55 15.62 -4.12
C VAL A 37 17.80 14.35 -4.54
N PHE A 38 18.46 13.44 -5.26
CA PHE A 38 17.82 12.19 -5.68
C PHE A 38 17.49 11.28 -4.49
N LYS A 39 18.33 11.26 -3.46
CA LYS A 39 18.01 10.59 -2.19
C LYS A 39 16.73 11.15 -1.56
N GLY A 40 16.56 12.47 -1.58
CA GLY A 40 15.33 13.15 -1.15
C GLY A 40 14.10 12.69 -1.92
N VAL A 41 14.22 12.50 -3.24
CA VAL A 41 13.13 12.00 -4.09
C VAL A 41 12.71 10.59 -3.67
N PHE A 42 13.66 9.67 -3.47
CA PHE A 42 13.35 8.31 -3.02
C PHE A 42 12.71 8.29 -1.62
N ASN A 43 13.20 9.11 -0.69
CA ASN A 43 12.61 9.22 0.65
C ASN A 43 11.17 9.73 0.58
N ASN A 44 10.91 10.79 -0.19
CA ASN A 44 9.57 11.35 -0.36
C ASN A 44 8.61 10.34 -1.01
N ALA A 45 9.05 9.65 -2.08
CA ALA A 45 8.25 8.61 -2.73
C ALA A 45 7.92 7.47 -1.74
N GLY A 46 8.90 7.03 -0.94
CA GLY A 46 8.70 6.01 0.09
C GLY A 46 7.66 6.42 1.13
N GLN A 47 7.65 7.69 1.56
CA GLN A 47 6.63 8.21 2.48
C GLN A 47 5.22 8.21 1.86
N ILE A 48 5.10 8.58 0.58
CA ILE A 48 3.82 8.55 -0.14
C ILE A 48 3.29 7.12 -0.22
N HIS A 49 4.13 6.15 -0.63
CA HIS A 49 3.74 4.74 -0.70
C HIS A 49 3.34 4.17 0.67
N GLN A 50 4.05 4.57 1.73
CA GLN A 50 3.69 4.18 3.10
C GLN A 50 2.33 4.73 3.51
N GLN A 51 2.05 6.00 3.21
CA GLN A 51 0.76 6.61 3.50
C GLN A 51 -0.37 5.94 2.72
N ASN A 52 -0.15 5.62 1.44
CA ASN A 52 -1.12 4.91 0.61
C ASN A 52 -1.44 3.51 1.18
N TYR A 53 -0.41 2.77 1.60
CA TYR A 53 -0.58 1.48 2.27
C TYR A 53 -1.48 1.60 3.51
N LEU A 54 -1.18 2.57 4.39
CA LEU A 54 -1.95 2.80 5.62
C LEU A 54 -3.41 3.18 5.30
N ASN A 55 -3.62 4.06 4.32
CA ASN A 55 -4.95 4.46 3.90
C ASN A 55 -5.78 3.26 3.39
N LEU A 56 -5.19 2.41 2.54
CA LEU A 56 -5.85 1.19 2.05
C LEU A 56 -6.13 0.20 3.17
N LEU A 57 -5.20 0.04 4.10
CA LEU A 57 -5.37 -0.85 5.26
C LEU A 57 -6.51 -0.36 6.16
N THR A 58 -6.55 0.94 6.47
CA THR A 58 -7.62 1.55 7.25
C THR A 58 -8.96 1.41 6.53
N TYR A 59 -9.00 1.63 5.21
CA TYR A 59 -10.21 1.42 4.42
C TYR A 59 -10.73 -0.02 4.54
N LEU A 60 -9.85 -1.03 4.44
CA LEU A 60 -10.25 -2.43 4.61
C LEU A 60 -10.75 -2.74 6.03
N GLN A 61 -10.12 -2.17 7.06
CA GLN A 61 -10.52 -2.37 8.46
C GLN A 61 -11.91 -1.76 8.76
N GLN A 62 -12.29 -0.72 8.04
CA GLN A 62 -13.61 -0.09 8.15
C GLN A 62 -14.71 -0.84 7.37
N GLN A 63 -14.34 -1.79 6.51
CA GLN A 63 -15.33 -2.61 5.82
C GLN A 63 -15.98 -3.58 6.82
N PRO A 64 -17.32 -3.67 6.85
CA PRO A 64 -17.98 -4.66 7.67
C PRO A 64 -17.49 -6.05 7.26
N ASN A 65 -16.97 -6.80 8.24
CA ASN A 65 -16.45 -8.16 8.09
C ASN A 65 -17.55 -9.06 7.48
N GLN A 66 -17.57 -9.22 6.15
CA GLN A 66 -18.26 -10.34 5.52
C GLN A 66 -17.33 -11.55 5.50
N GLY A 67 -17.08 -12.07 6.71
CA GLY A 67 -16.77 -13.49 6.88
C GLY A 67 -18.08 -14.27 6.90
N GLY A 68 -18.46 -14.86 5.76
CA GLY A 68 -19.70 -15.65 5.57
C GLY A 68 -20.59 -15.00 4.51
N MET A 69 -21.12 -15.67 3.49
CA MET A 69 -21.62 -17.05 3.44
C MET A 69 -21.42 -17.59 2.02
N VAL A 70 -20.78 -18.76 1.89
CA VAL A 70 -21.03 -19.65 0.75
C VAL A 70 -22.37 -20.30 1.08
N GLN A 71 -23.42 -19.97 0.31
CA GLN A 71 -24.69 -20.69 0.32
C GLN A 71 -24.89 -21.32 -1.06
#